data_AF-A0A534TB87-F1
#
_entry.id   AF-A0A534TB87-F1
#
_cell.length_a   1.000
_cell.length_b   1.000
_cell.length_c   1.000
_cell.angle_alpha   90.00
_cell.angle_beta   90.00
_cell.angle_gamma   90.00
#
_symmetry.space_group_name_H-M   'P 1'
#
loop_
_entity.id
_entity.type
_entity.pdbx_description
1 polymer ?
#
loop_
_entity_poly.entity_id
_entity_poly.type
_entity_poly.pdbx_seq_one_letter_code
_entity_poly.pdbx_strand_id
1 'polypeptide(L)'
;MIPKLSLSLAAAVALSAAGIGRARADSIPTSTDEARAKAGSRTSAQINALETGNPHSVDYRNRAAPRHWATNDEINAAETGNPESIDNK
;
A
#
# COMPACT_ATOMS: atom_id res chain seq x y z
N MET A 1 -38.70 39.29 -45.37
CA MET A 1 -38.80 40.18 -44.19
C MET A 1 -39.29 39.33 -43.03
N ILE A 2 -38.39 39.00 -42.10
CA ILE A 2 -38.59 38.04 -41.00
C ILE A 2 -38.31 38.79 -39.68
N PRO A 3 -39.13 38.60 -38.63
CA PRO A 3 -39.23 39.52 -37.49
C PRO A 3 -38.08 39.45 -36.48
N LYS A 4 -37.93 40.56 -35.74
CA LYS A 4 -37.19 40.72 -34.48
C LYS A 4 -37.46 39.55 -33.53
N LEU A 5 -36.42 38.82 -33.16
CA LEU A 5 -36.37 38.08 -31.90
C LEU A 5 -35.11 38.51 -31.17
N SER A 6 -35.31 39.47 -30.28
CA SER A 6 -34.50 39.77 -29.11
C SER A 6 -34.31 38.50 -28.29
N LEU A 7 -33.38 37.64 -28.72
CA LEU A 7 -32.99 36.45 -27.99
C LEU A 7 -32.01 36.85 -26.91
N SER A 8 -32.59 37.20 -25.78
CA SER A 8 -31.99 37.39 -24.46
C SER A 8 -30.68 36.60 -24.27
N LEU A 9 -29.57 37.33 -24.08
CA LEU A 9 -28.26 36.80 -23.68
C LEU A 9 -28.29 36.10 -22.30
N ALA A 10 -29.45 36.07 -21.61
CA ALA A 10 -29.58 35.59 -20.23
C ALA A 10 -29.79 34.06 -20.05
N ALA A 11 -29.68 33.25 -21.11
CA ALA A 11 -29.94 31.80 -21.03
C ALA A 11 -28.72 30.88 -21.26
N ALA A 12 -27.49 31.41 -21.26
CA ALA A 12 -26.26 30.63 -21.46
C ALA A 12 -25.57 30.21 -20.14
N VAL A 13 -26.34 29.93 -19.08
CA VAL A 13 -25.85 29.21 -17.88
C VAL A 13 -26.57 27.87 -17.82
N ALA A 14 -26.41 27.07 -18.87
CA ALA A 14 -26.85 25.68 -18.86
C ALA A 14 -25.64 24.80 -18.50
N LEU A 15 -25.49 24.59 -17.18
CA LEU A 15 -25.19 23.29 -16.57
C LEU A 15 -24.07 22.47 -17.26
N SER A 16 -22.83 22.93 -17.16
CA SER A 16 -21.67 22.08 -17.47
C SER A 16 -21.08 21.50 -16.19
N ALA A 17 -20.78 20.20 -16.27
CA ALA A 17 -20.09 19.34 -15.31
C ALA A 17 -20.88 18.88 -14.07
N ALA A 18 -21.85 18.00 -14.33
CA ALA A 18 -21.89 16.77 -13.56
C ALA A 18 -20.47 16.17 -13.51
N GLY A 19 -19.96 15.92 -12.30
CA GLY A 19 -18.76 15.11 -12.11
C GLY A 19 -17.61 15.80 -11.38
N ILE A 20 -17.81 16.26 -10.14
CA ILE A 20 -16.69 16.41 -9.19
C ILE A 20 -17.13 15.96 -7.79
N GLY A 21 -17.67 14.74 -7.70
CA GLY A 21 -17.66 14.00 -6.45
C GLY A 21 -16.29 13.36 -6.28
N ARG A 22 -15.32 14.16 -5.81
CA ARG A 22 -13.96 13.79 -5.36
C ARG A 22 -13.60 12.31 -5.55
N ALA A 23 -12.58 12.03 -6.37
CA ALA A 23 -11.71 10.91 -6.07
C ALA A 23 -11.38 11.03 -4.58
N ARG A 24 -11.93 10.12 -3.76
CA ARG A 24 -11.69 10.16 -2.33
C ARG A 24 -10.22 9.79 -2.20
N ALA A 25 -9.36 10.79 -2.13
CA ALA A 25 -8.02 10.59 -1.64
C ALA A 25 -8.22 10.03 -0.23
N ASP A 26 -7.84 8.77 -0.04
CA ASP A 26 -7.84 8.17 1.28
C ASP A 26 -7.09 9.11 2.21
N SER A 27 -7.79 9.61 3.23
CA SER A 27 -7.20 10.52 4.20
C SER A 27 -6.02 9.81 4.86
N ILE A 28 -4.81 10.31 4.68
CA ILE A 28 -3.67 9.85 5.47
C ILE A 28 -4.00 10.20 6.91
N PRO A 29 -4.13 9.22 7.82
CA PRO A 29 -4.48 9.51 9.20
C PRO A 29 -3.40 10.40 9.79
N THR A 30 -3.78 11.61 10.21
CA THR A 30 -2.88 12.58 10.82
C THR A 30 -2.71 12.34 12.32
N SER A 31 -3.54 11.46 12.89
CA SER A 31 -3.52 11.11 14.29
C SER A 31 -3.36 9.59 14.50
N THR A 32 -2.69 9.23 15.59
CA THR A 32 -2.44 7.84 15.98
C THR A 32 -3.74 7.05 16.20
N ASP A 33 -4.81 7.70 16.66
CA ASP A 33 -6.10 7.05 16.92
C ASP A 33 -6.85 6.72 15.63
N GLU A 34 -6.87 7.65 14.65
CA GLU A 34 -7.44 7.39 13.33
C GLU A 34 -6.66 6.31 12.56
N ALA A 35 -5.33 6.30 12.70
CA ALA A 35 -4.49 5.24 12.13
C ALA A 35 -4.80 3.88 12.75
N ARG A 36 -5.04 3.83 14.07
CA ARG A 36 -5.43 2.61 14.79
C ARG A 36 -6.83 2.14 14.37
N ALA A 37 -7.78 3.05 14.22
CA ALA A 37 -9.12 2.74 13.72
C ALA A 37 -9.09 2.17 12.29
N LYS A 38 -8.22 2.71 11.42
CA LYS A 38 -7.98 2.18 10.06
C LYS A 38 -7.27 0.83 10.05
N ALA A 39 -6.29 0.62 10.94
CA ALA A 39 -5.51 -0.61 11.00
C ALA A 39 -6.32 -1.82 11.54
N GLY A 40 -7.47 -1.57 12.17
CA GLY A 40 -8.32 -2.59 12.75
C GLY A 40 -7.66 -3.31 13.93
N SER A 41 -8.41 -4.23 14.56
CA SER A 41 -7.85 -5.14 15.56
C SER A 41 -7.06 -6.23 14.84
N ARG A 42 -5.72 -6.19 14.95
CA ARG A 42 -4.86 -7.27 14.45
C ARG A 42 -4.83 -8.39 15.48
N THR A 43 -5.00 -9.61 15.00
CA THR A 43 -4.78 -10.81 15.82
C THR A 43 -3.31 -10.96 16.17
N SER A 44 -3.00 -11.63 17.28
CA SER A 44 -1.62 -11.92 17.68
C SER A 44 -0.84 -12.65 16.59
N ALA A 45 -1.49 -13.50 15.79
CA ALA A 45 -0.87 -14.18 14.65
C ALA A 45 -0.40 -13.19 13.57
N GLN A 46 -1.20 -12.16 13.26
CA GLN A 46 -0.83 -11.13 12.29
C GLN A 46 0.31 -10.24 12.79
N ILE A 47 0.35 -9.96 14.09
CA ILE A 47 1.46 -9.23 14.72
C ILE A 47 2.73 -10.07 14.64
N ASN A 48 2.67 -11.35 15.02
CA ASN A 48 3.82 -12.26 14.94
C ASN A 48 4.36 -12.41 13.52
N ALA A 49 3.48 -12.49 12.52
CA ALA A 49 3.90 -12.57 11.12
C ALA A 49 4.66 -11.30 10.69
N LEU A 50 4.17 -10.12 11.08
CA LEU A 50 4.84 -8.85 10.76
C LEU A 50 6.18 -8.69 11.50
N GLU A 51 6.26 -9.22 12.71
CA GLU A 51 7.48 -9.15 13.52
C GLU A 51 8.50 -10.24 13.18
N THR A 52 8.10 -11.25 12.39
CA THR A 52 8.99 -12.31 11.94
C THR A 52 10.05 -11.78 10.99
N GLY A 53 11.31 -11.92 11.40
CA GLY A 53 12.46 -11.38 10.66
C GLY A 53 12.70 -9.89 10.84
N ASN A 54 11.87 -9.18 11.62
CA ASN A 54 12.09 -7.76 11.92
C ASN A 54 13.21 -7.58 12.96
N PRO A 55 14.34 -6.94 12.61
CA PRO A 55 15.44 -6.68 13.54
C PRO A 55 15.08 -5.74 14.70
N HIS A 56 14.04 -4.92 14.51
CA HIS A 56 13.54 -3.96 15.51
C HIS A 56 12.39 -4.50 16.37
N SER A 57 12.00 -5.77 16.21
CA SER A 57 11.01 -6.39 17.11
C SER A 57 11.55 -6.45 18.54
N VAL A 58 10.67 -6.23 19.52
CA VAL A 58 11.01 -6.32 20.95
C VAL A 58 11.47 -7.73 21.34
N ASP A 59 10.97 -8.74 20.63
CA ASP A 59 11.31 -10.15 20.84
C ASP A 59 12.52 -10.60 20.02
N TYR A 60 13.18 -9.70 19.28
CA TYR A 60 14.33 -10.05 18.45
C TYR A 60 15.43 -10.76 19.26
N ARG A 61 15.70 -10.30 20.48
CA ARG A 61 16.70 -10.92 21.39
C ARG A 61 16.34 -12.35 21.81
N ASN A 62 15.05 -12.69 21.79
CA ASN A 62 14.54 -14.00 22.19
C ASN A 62 14.46 -14.98 21.01
N ARG A 63 14.83 -14.57 19.79
CA ARG A 63 14.83 -15.46 18.63
C ARG A 63 15.88 -16.55 18.76
N ALA A 64 15.51 -17.76 18.34
CA ALA A 64 16.45 -18.85 18.19
C ALA A 64 17.54 -18.43 17.19
N ALA A 65 18.79 -18.45 17.64
CA ALA A 65 19.93 -18.29 16.75
C ALA A 65 20.03 -19.51 15.81
N PRO A 66 20.58 -19.34 14.59
CA PRO A 66 20.94 -20.46 13.75
C PRO A 66 21.82 -21.46 14.51
N ARG A 67 21.55 -22.76 14.31
CA ARG A 67 22.31 -23.83 14.98
C ARG A 67 23.74 -23.97 14.46
N HIS A 68 23.97 -23.50 13.23
CA HIS A 68 25.26 -23.46 12.56
C HIS A 68 25.30 -22.32 11.56
N TRP A 69 26.50 -22.00 11.08
CA TRP A 69 26.69 -21.13 9.93
C TRP A 69 26.41 -21.92 8.65
N ALA A 70 25.73 -21.30 7.69
CA ALA A 70 25.46 -21.93 6.42
C ALA A 70 26.76 -22.36 5.72
N THR A 71 26.78 -23.58 5.21
CA THR A 71 27.85 -24.12 4.38
C THR A 71 27.69 -23.70 2.93
N ASN A 72 28.78 -23.74 2.14
CA ASN A 72 28.71 -23.44 0.71
C ASN A 72 27.71 -24.36 -0.02
N ASP A 73 27.66 -25.63 0.36
CA ASP A 73 26.74 -26.60 -0.24
C ASP A 73 25.27 -26.24 0.06
N GLU A 74 24.95 -25.79 1.28
CA GLU A 74 23.62 -25.32 1.64
C GLU A 74 23.22 -24.05 0.89
N ILE A 75 24.16 -23.12 0.72
CA ILE A 75 23.94 -21.88 -0.03
C ILE A 75 23.68 -22.22 -1.51
N ASN A 76 24.55 -23.02 -2.12
CA ASN A 76 24.42 -23.44 -3.52
C ASN A 76 23.10 -24.19 -3.75
N ALA A 77 22.70 -25.06 -2.82
CA ALA A 77 21.44 -25.78 -2.90
C ALA A 77 20.22 -24.83 -2.83
N ALA A 78 20.29 -23.79 -2.00
CA ALA A 78 19.22 -22.79 -1.90
C ALA A 78 19.16 -21.85 -3.11
N GLU A 79 20.29 -21.59 -3.76
CA GLU A 79 20.39 -20.72 -4.95
C GLU A 79 20.14 -21.47 -6.26
N THR A 80 20.19 -22.81 -6.25
CA THR A 80 19.91 -23.64 -7.42
C THR A 80 18.48 -23.41 -7.92
N GLY A 81 18.35 -22.94 -9.16
CA GLY A 81 17.06 -22.64 -9.77
C GLY A 81 16.44 -21.30 -9.34
N ASN A 82 17.15 -20.47 -8.57
CA ASN A 82 16.74 -19.10 -8.28
C ASN A 82 16.85 -18.25 -9.56
N PRO A 83 15.75 -17.77 -10.17
CA PRO A 83 15.79 -17.00 -11.40
C PRO A 83 16.54 -15.66 -11.27
N GLU A 84 16.69 -15.15 -10.04
CA GLU A 84 17.45 -13.94 -9.74
C GLU A 84 18.94 -14.20 -9.48
N SER A 85 19.38 -15.46 -9.46
CA SER A 85 20.80 -15.79 -9.32
C SER A 85 21.60 -15.18 -10.45
N ILE A 86 22.78 -14.65 -10.12
CA ILE A 86 23.72 -14.08 -11.10
C ILE A 86 24.25 -15.15 -12.06
N ASP A 87 24.25 -16.42 -11.64
CA ASP A 87 24.72 -17.54 -12.46
C ASP A 87 23.73 -17.92 -13.56
N ASN A 88 22.49 -17.41 -13.49
CA ASN A 88 21.42 -17.66 -14.45
C ASN A 88 21.29 -16.56 -15.53
N LYS A 89 22.25 -15.64 -15.63
CA LYS A 89 22.30 -14.54 -16.60
C LYS A 89 23.44 -14.73 -17.60
#